data_AF-A0A0P1MHM3-F1
#
_entry.id   AF-A0A0P1MHM3-F1
#
_cell.length_a   1.000
_cell.length_b   1.000
_cell.length_c   1.000
_cell.angle_alpha   90.00
_cell.angle_beta   90.00
_cell.angle_gamma   90.00
#
_symmetry.space_group_name_H-M   'P 1'
#
loop_
_entity.id
_entity.type
_entity.pdbx_description
1 polymer ?
#
loop_
_entity_poly.entity_id
_entity_poly.type
_entity_poly.pdbx_seq_one_letter_code
_entity_poly.pdbx_strand_id
1 'polypeptide(L)'
;MAFIRRNWTPEEANKWTREDVIAIIVSPFAYAFLMIGVALSLLLFLWGFVFLIIGIILTGVMHWVIDPKLKAVSSEYEKKQREYIENLEKIVSWRE
;
A
#
# COMPACT_ATOMS: atom_id res chain seq x y z
N MET A 1 7.43 17.08 15.01
CA MET A 1 8.04 16.77 13.71
C MET A 1 7.71 15.34 13.33
N ALA A 2 6.51 15.09 12.80
CA ALA A 2 6.15 13.77 12.29
C ALA A 2 6.64 13.66 10.85
N PHE A 3 7.64 12.82 10.59
CA PHE A 3 8.24 12.60 9.27
C PHE A 3 7.30 11.92 8.25
N ILE A 4 6.13 11.46 8.70
CA ILE A 4 5.13 10.78 7.88
C ILE A 4 3.79 11.48 8.11
N ARG A 5 3.19 12.01 7.05
CA ARG A 5 1.82 12.55 7.12
C ARG A 5 0.83 11.40 7.22
N ARG A 6 0.00 11.42 8.27
CA ARG A 6 -1.05 10.41 8.49
C ARG A 6 -2.44 10.87 8.09
N ASN A 7 -2.68 12.18 8.08
CA ASN A 7 -3.92 12.76 7.60
C ASN A 7 -3.71 13.21 6.16
N TRP A 8 -4.42 12.56 5.23
CA TRP A 8 -4.41 12.89 3.82
C TRP A 8 -5.81 13.35 3.42
N THR A 9 -5.89 14.45 2.67
CA THR A 9 -7.10 14.73 1.89
C THR A 9 -7.06 13.87 0.63
N PRO A 10 -8.22 13.45 0.07
CA PRO A 10 -8.23 12.58 -1.10
C PRO A 10 -7.52 13.19 -2.33
N GLU A 11 -7.65 14.49 -2.52
CA GLU A 11 -6.96 15.22 -3.59
C GLU A 11 -5.43 15.26 -3.42
N GLU A 12 -4.93 15.35 -2.18
CA GLU A 12 -3.49 15.29 -1.89
C GLU A 12 -2.97 13.85 -1.98
N ALA A 13 -3.79 12.88 -1.59
CA ALA A 13 -3.45 11.46 -1.65
C ALA A 13 -3.33 10.97 -3.10
N ASN A 14 -4.00 11.60 -4.06
CA ASN A 14 -3.85 11.27 -5.47
C ASN A 14 -2.55 11.83 -6.10
N LYS A 15 -1.89 12.82 -5.45
CA LYS A 15 -0.64 13.39 -5.94
C LYS A 15 0.55 12.51 -5.56
N TRP A 16 1.60 12.57 -6.38
CA TRP A 16 2.85 11.87 -6.11
C TRP A 16 3.56 12.52 -4.92
N THR A 17 3.79 11.75 -3.85
CA THR A 17 4.35 12.26 -2.60
C THR A 17 5.68 11.60 -2.28
N ARG A 18 6.40 12.15 -1.29
CA ARG A 18 7.72 11.63 -0.89
C ARG A 18 7.62 10.19 -0.36
N GLU A 19 6.50 9.86 0.27
CA GLU A 19 6.15 8.53 0.76
C GLU A 19 6.10 7.49 -0.38
N ASP A 20 5.60 7.87 -1.56
CA ASP A 20 5.58 6.97 -2.73
C ASP A 20 6.99 6.74 -3.28
N VAL A 21 7.84 7.77 -3.28
CA VAL A 21 9.25 7.63 -3.72
C VAL A 21 10.00 6.68 -2.81
N ILE A 22 9.78 6.78 -1.49
CA ILE A 22 10.33 5.84 -0.51
C ILE A 22 9.81 4.43 -0.81
N ALA A 23 8.51 4.27 -1.07
CA ALA A 23 7.94 2.97 -1.42
C ALA A 23 8.57 2.37 -2.69
N ILE A 24 8.74 3.17 -3.75
CA ILE A 24 9.35 2.76 -5.03
C ILE A 24 10.79 2.29 -4.83
N ILE A 25 11.55 2.95 -3.96
CA ILE A 25 12.94 2.59 -3.70
C ILE A 25 13.03 1.40 -2.75
N VAL A 26 12.16 1.32 -1.73
CA VAL A 26 12.19 0.27 -0.70
C VAL A 26 11.63 -1.05 -1.23
N SER A 27 10.66 -1.03 -2.15
CA SER A 27 9.99 -2.25 -2.63
C SER A 27 10.93 -3.27 -3.29
N PRO A 28 11.86 -2.90 -4.20
CA PRO A 28 12.78 -3.87 -4.80
C PRO A 28 13.70 -4.50 -3.75
N PHE A 29 14.14 -3.74 -2.74
CA PHE A 29 14.95 -4.29 -1.64
C PHE A 29 14.13 -5.22 -0.76
N ALA A 30 12.89 -4.87 -0.42
CA ALA A 30 12.01 -5.74 0.34
C ALA A 30 11.79 -7.07 -0.39
N TYR A 31 11.48 -7.04 -1.69
CA TYR A 31 11.31 -8.25 -2.50
C TYR A 31 12.60 -9.06 -2.62
N ALA A 32 13.75 -8.41 -2.85
CA ALA A 32 15.03 -9.09 -2.92
C ALA A 32 15.40 -9.78 -1.60
N PHE A 33 15.27 -9.09 -0.47
CA PHE A 33 15.58 -9.66 0.84
C PHE A 33 14.62 -10.77 1.27
N LEU A 34 13.32 -10.65 0.96
CA LEU A 34 12.37 -11.72 1.19
C LEU A 34 12.70 -12.95 0.34
N MET A 35 12.95 -12.78 -0.95
CA MET A 35 13.28 -13.88 -1.86
C MET A 35 14.59 -14.59 -1.45
N ILE A 36 15.68 -13.82 -1.27
CA ILE A 36 16.99 -14.35 -0.87
C ILE A 36 16.90 -14.96 0.54
N GLY A 37 16.23 -14.28 1.47
CA GLY A 37 16.05 -14.74 2.83
C GLY A 37 15.28 -16.05 2.90
N VAL A 38 14.18 -16.20 2.16
CA VAL A 38 13.41 -17.45 2.09
C VAL A 38 14.27 -18.56 1.50
N ALA A 39 14.91 -18.32 0.35
CA ALA A 39 15.72 -19.32 -0.33
C ALA A 39 16.86 -19.84 0.57
N LEU A 40 17.60 -18.94 1.22
CA LEU A 40 18.70 -19.31 2.13
C LEU A 40 18.21 -19.95 3.43
N SER A 41 17.05 -19.55 3.95
CA SER A 41 16.45 -20.17 5.15
C SER A 41 16.03 -21.61 4.88
N LEU A 42 15.50 -21.90 3.68
CA LEU A 42 15.19 -23.27 3.26
C LEU A 42 16.44 -24.15 3.15
N LEU A 43 17.60 -23.55 2.85
CA LEU A 43 18.90 -24.22 2.85
C LEU A 43 19.54 -24.30 4.26
N LEU A 44 18.81 -23.95 5.33
CA LEU A 44 19.29 -23.94 6.72
C LEU A 44 20.51 -23.04 6.96
N PHE A 45 20.73 -22.05 6.10
CA PHE A 45 21.81 -21.10 6.26
C PHE A 45 21.41 -19.99 7.24
N LEU A 46 22.18 -19.79 8.32
CA LEU A 46 21.91 -18.80 9.37
C LEU A 46 21.67 -17.37 8.82
N TRP A 47 22.42 -16.97 7.79
CA TRP A 47 22.24 -15.68 7.14
C TRP A 47 20.91 -15.53 6.41
N GLY A 48 20.30 -16.64 5.98
CA GLY A 48 18.97 -16.62 5.37
C GLY A 48 17.92 -16.06 6.30
N PHE A 49 17.94 -16.47 7.57
CA PHE A 49 17.02 -15.94 8.58
C PHE A 49 17.24 -14.45 8.84
N VAL A 50 18.48 -13.97 8.79
CA VAL A 50 18.80 -12.54 8.93
C VAL A 50 18.19 -11.74 7.78
N PHE A 51 18.41 -12.16 6.53
CA PHE A 51 17.82 -11.50 5.37
C PHE A 51 16.30 -11.56 5.36
N LEU A 52 15.72 -12.67 5.82
CA LEU A 52 14.28 -12.83 5.94
C LEU A 52 13.68 -11.83 6.94
N ILE A 53 14.29 -11.67 8.11
CA ILE A 53 13.85 -10.68 9.12
C ILE A 53 13.94 -9.27 8.58
N ILE A 54 15.04 -8.91 7.90
CA ILE A 54 15.22 -7.60 7.28
C ILE A 54 14.14 -7.35 6.23
N GLY A 55 13.86 -8.33 5.37
CA GLY A 55 12.80 -8.26 4.36
C GLY A 55 11.42 -8.01 4.99
N ILE A 56 11.07 -8.75 6.05
CA ILE A 56 9.81 -8.58 6.78
C ILE A 56 9.69 -7.18 7.37
N ILE A 57 10.76 -6.67 7.99
CA ILE A 57 10.78 -5.32 8.57
C ILE A 57 10.56 -4.26 7.48
N LEU A 58 11.26 -4.37 6.35
CA LEU A 58 11.12 -3.44 5.23
C LEU A 58 9.70 -3.44 4.66
N THR A 59 9.09 -4.62 4.51
CA THR A 59 7.69 -4.73 4.09
C THR A 59 6.73 -4.10 5.11
N GLY A 60 6.95 -4.33 6.40
CA GLY A 60 6.14 -3.70 7.46
C GLY A 60 6.24 -2.17 7.46
N VAL A 61 7.45 -1.63 7.34
CA VAL A 61 7.70 -0.18 7.24
C VAL A 61 7.02 0.40 6.01
N MET A 62 7.16 -0.26 4.86
CA MET A 62 6.51 0.16 3.61
C MET A 62 4.98 0.20 3.79
N HIS A 63 4.39 -0.84 4.39
CA HIS A 63 2.95 -0.90 4.58
C HIS A 63 2.47 0.21 5.52
N TRP A 64 3.21 0.48 6.60
CA TRP A 64 2.89 1.54 7.56
C TRP A 64 2.95 2.95 6.96
N VAL A 65 3.84 3.17 5.99
CA VAL A 65 3.97 4.46 5.28
C VAL A 65 2.85 4.65 4.25
N ILE A 66 2.48 3.60 3.51
CA ILE A 66 1.53 3.69 2.39
C ILE A 66 0.06 3.55 2.83
N ASP A 67 -0.24 2.73 3.85
CA ASP A 67 -1.61 2.46 4.33
C ASP A 67 -2.46 3.72 4.60
N PRO A 68 -1.98 4.77 5.30
CA PRO A 68 -2.80 5.97 5.55
C PRO A 68 -3.19 6.70 4.26
N LYS A 69 -2.33 6.65 3.24
CA LYS A 69 -2.58 7.26 1.94
C LYS A 69 -3.60 6.47 1.13
N LEU A 70 -3.44 5.14 1.07
CA LEU A 70 -4.39 4.25 0.38
C LEU A 70 -5.79 4.33 0.99
N LYS A 71 -5.90 4.40 2.32
CA LYS A 71 -7.21 4.53 2.99
C LYS A 71 -7.92 5.84 2.64
N ALA A 72 -7.19 6.95 2.56
CA ALA A 72 -7.75 8.24 2.17
C ALA A 72 -8.29 8.19 0.74
N VAL A 73 -7.51 7.63 -0.20
CA VAL A 73 -7.95 7.44 -1.59
C VAL A 73 -9.16 6.51 -1.69
N SER A 74 -9.12 5.35 -1.01
CA SER A 74 -10.20 4.35 -1.02
C SER A 74 -11.54 4.94 -0.59
N SER A 75 -11.55 5.80 0.44
CA SER A 75 -12.78 6.42 0.95
C SER A 75 -13.48 7.30 -0.09
N GLU A 76 -12.72 7.98 -0.95
CA GLU A 76 -13.29 8.81 -2.03
C GLU A 76 -13.82 7.94 -3.17
N TYR A 77 -13.08 6.88 -3.52
CA TYR A 77 -13.53 5.90 -4.52
C TYR A 77 -14.82 5.20 -4.09
N GLU A 78 -14.92 4.77 -2.84
CA GLU A 78 -16.13 4.14 -2.29
C GLU A 78 -17.33 5.08 -2.35
N LYS A 79 -17.12 6.38 -2.09
CA LYS A 79 -18.19 7.38 -2.20
C LYS A 79 -18.68 7.53 -3.65
N LYS A 80 -17.75 7.67 -4.60
CA LYS A 80 -18.06 7.74 -6.04
C LYS A 80 -18.75 6.48 -6.55
N GLN A 81 -18.30 5.30 -6.09
CA GLN A 81 -18.89 4.02 -6.46
C GLN A 81 -20.32 3.88 -5.95
N ARG A 82 -20.59 4.30 -4.71
CA ARG A 82 -21.95 4.32 -4.14
C ARG A 82 -22.88 5.23 -4.94
N GLU A 83 -22.43 6.45 -5.24
CA GLU A 83 -23.20 7.42 -6.03
C GLU A 83 -23.48 6.90 -7.45
N TYR A 84 -22.51 6.22 -8.07
CA TYR A 84 -22.71 5.61 -9.38
C TYR A 84 -23.78 4.51 -9.37
N ILE A 85 -23.77 3.64 -8.34
CA ILE A 85 -24.79 2.60 -8.18
C ILE A 85 -26.18 3.22 -7.99
N GLU A 86 -26.30 4.24 -7.14
CA GLU A 86 -27.59 4.90 -6.90
C GLU A 86 -28.15 5.55 -8.18
N ASN A 87 -27.29 6.15 -9.00
CA ASN A 87 -27.68 6.73 -10.28
C ASN A 87 -28.09 5.65 -11.29
N LEU A 88 -27.39 4.51 -11.32
CA LEU A 88 -27.76 3.38 -12.15
C LEU A 88 -29.13 2.81 -11.75
N GLU A 89 -29.39 2.62 -10.46
CA GLU A 89 -30.68 2.15 -9.96
C GLU A 89 -31.81 3.06 -10.40
N LYS A 90 -31.63 4.39 -10.28
CA LYS A 90 -32.60 5.37 -10.81
C LYS A 90 -32.84 5.14 -12.30
N ILE A 91 -31.79 5.11 -13.13
CA ILE A 91 -31.91 4.93 -14.59
C ILE A 91 -32.60 3.60 -14.97
N VAL A 92 -32.31 2.51 -14.26
CA VAL A 92 -32.91 1.19 -14.48
C VAL A 92 -34.38 1.17 -14.07
N SER A 93 -34.72 1.76 -12.92
CA SER A 93 -36.10 1.83 -12.41
C SER A 93 -37.05 2.63 -13.29
N TRP A 94 -36.56 3.60 -14.08
CA TRP A 94 -37.36 4.33 -15.06
C TRP A 94 -37.57 3.57 -16.38
N ARG A 95 -36.90 2.42 -16.55
CA ARG A 95 -36.90 1.62 -17.78
C ARG A 95 -37.78 0.37 -17.68
N GLU A 96 -38.14 -0.03 -16.47
CA GLU A 96 -39.22 -1.00 -16.16
C GLU A 96 -40.56 -0.28 -16.01
#